data_AF-A0AAE0WV84-F1
#
_entry.id   AF-A0AAE0WV84-F1
#
_cell.length_a   1.000
_cell.length_b   1.000
_cell.length_c   1.000
_cell.angle_alpha   90.00
_cell.angle_beta   90.00
_cell.angle_gamma   90.00
#
_symmetry.space_group_name_H-M   'P 1'
#
loop_
_entity.id
_entity.type
_entity.pdbx_description
1 polymer ?
#
loop_
_entity_poly.entity_id
_entity_poly.type
_entity_poly.pdbx_seq_one_letter_code
_entity_poly.pdbx_strand_id
1 'polypeptide(L)'
;MAGDLEQIIARLQDVRNKRSQAQGLVGDLQICVTEHKAQLAEARKKLGDARRSLQEHKDTATGLIKRFSDEPQHTPATPVTVGAIPVVAETSAEAARLSIAECDSRPNREGGHMKRVVESIVSSGTQRSQSFEPLEVIHTRFENVVLLDVDWTEIRCHLCGTNACGDGRLFKGLSGLYNHIKGKHSKGKTVYTRQDILEKCTKRLIDA
;
A
#
# COMPACT_ATOMS: atom_id res chain seq x y z
N MET A 1 14.27 -60.29 3.87
CA MET A 1 13.11 -60.66 4.72
C MET A 1 13.14 -59.92 6.06
N ALA A 2 14.05 -60.21 7.00
CA ALA A 2 14.06 -59.51 8.30
C ALA A 2 14.40 -58.00 8.19
N GLY A 3 15.43 -57.64 7.41
CA GLY A 3 15.83 -56.24 7.23
C GLY A 3 14.78 -55.37 6.51
N ASP A 4 13.98 -55.96 5.62
CA ASP A 4 12.92 -55.23 4.90
C ASP A 4 11.79 -54.83 5.86
N LEU A 5 11.47 -55.69 6.83
CA LEU A 5 10.44 -55.42 7.84
C LEU A 5 10.87 -54.27 8.78
N GLU A 6 12.11 -54.28 9.25
CA GLU A 6 12.66 -53.20 10.10
C GLU A 6 12.64 -51.85 9.37
N GLN A 7 13.00 -51.83 8.09
CA GLN A 7 12.94 -50.62 7.27
C GLN A 7 11.49 -50.11 7.12
N ILE A 8 10.52 -51.02 6.92
CA ILE A 8 9.10 -50.65 6.84
C ILE A 8 8.62 -50.05 8.16
N ILE A 9 8.97 -50.67 9.31
CA ILE A 9 8.61 -50.17 10.64
C ILE A 9 9.17 -48.77 10.88
N ALA A 10 10.45 -48.54 10.57
CA ALA A 10 11.09 -47.24 10.71
C ALA A 10 10.40 -46.16 9.86
N ARG A 11 10.03 -46.50 8.61
CA ARG A 11 9.29 -45.58 7.72
C ARG A 11 7.89 -45.26 8.24
N LEU A 12 7.19 -46.24 8.82
CA LEU A 12 5.86 -46.01 9.41
C LEU A 12 5.95 -45.11 10.65
N GLN A 13 6.99 -45.26 11.48
CA GLN A 13 7.23 -44.40 12.63
C GLN A 13 7.54 -42.96 12.18
N ASP A 14 8.38 -42.78 11.16
CA ASP A 14 8.67 -41.46 10.58
C ASP A 14 7.40 -40.78 10.04
N VAL A 15 6.58 -41.51 9.27
CA VAL A 15 5.29 -40.98 8.77
C VAL A 15 4.35 -40.61 9.91
N ARG A 16 4.30 -41.41 10.98
CA ARG A 16 3.51 -41.11 12.18
C ARG A 16 3.99 -39.82 12.85
N ASN A 17 5.29 -39.64 13.02
CA ASN A 17 5.87 -38.45 13.62
C ASN A 17 5.60 -37.20 12.78
N LYS A 18 5.78 -37.29 11.46
CA LYS A 18 5.45 -36.21 10.52
C LYS A 18 3.97 -35.85 10.56
N ARG A 19 3.07 -36.83 10.66
CA ARG A 19 1.63 -36.59 10.83
C ARG A 19 1.36 -35.84 12.14
N SER A 20 1.95 -36.25 13.25
CA SER A 20 1.78 -35.56 14.54
C SER A 20 2.31 -34.12 14.49
N GLN A 21 3.45 -33.88 13.84
CA GLN A 21 3.97 -32.53 13.62
C GLN A 21 3.03 -31.68 12.77
N ALA A 22 2.52 -32.23 11.66
CA ALA A 22 1.56 -31.54 10.81
C ALA A 22 0.26 -31.20 11.56
N GLN A 23 -0.21 -32.11 12.43
CA GLN A 23 -1.38 -31.85 13.28
C GLN A 23 -1.12 -30.71 14.29
N GLY A 24 0.09 -30.62 14.84
CA GLY A 24 0.51 -29.48 15.68
C GLY A 24 0.43 -28.16 14.92
N LEU A 25 1.04 -28.10 13.73
CA LEU A 25 1.01 -26.91 12.88
C LEU A 25 -0.42 -26.49 12.48
N VAL A 26 -1.30 -27.45 12.22
CA VAL A 26 -2.72 -27.16 11.95
C VAL A 26 -3.39 -26.53 13.19
N GLY A 27 -3.08 -27.03 14.39
CA GLY A 27 -3.55 -26.44 15.65
C GLY A 27 -3.08 -24.99 15.83
N ASP A 28 -1.79 -24.74 15.62
CA ASP A 28 -1.21 -23.39 15.74
C ASP A 28 -1.83 -22.42 14.72
N LEU A 29 -2.01 -22.86 13.47
CA LEU A 29 -2.68 -22.06 12.43
C LEU A 29 -4.14 -21.78 12.79
N GLN A 30 -4.86 -22.73 13.40
CA GLN A 30 -6.22 -22.50 13.86
C GLN A 30 -6.28 -21.41 14.94
N ILE A 31 -5.34 -21.42 15.90
CA ILE A 31 -5.22 -20.38 16.92
C ILE A 31 -4.98 -19.02 16.27
N CYS A 32 -4.01 -18.91 15.35
CA CYS A 32 -3.74 -17.66 14.62
C CYS A 32 -4.97 -17.15 13.85
N VAL A 33 -5.71 -18.05 13.17
CA VAL A 33 -6.92 -17.68 12.45
C VAL A 33 -8.00 -17.15 13.40
N THR A 34 -8.15 -17.73 14.59
CA THR A 34 -9.13 -17.23 15.57
C THR A 34 -8.74 -15.86 16.13
N GLU A 35 -7.45 -15.63 16.38
CA GLU A 35 -6.93 -14.35 16.84
C GLU A 35 -7.14 -13.25 15.79
N HIS A 36 -6.77 -13.50 14.53
CA HIS A 36 -7.01 -12.54 13.46
C HIS A 36 -8.49 -12.26 13.21
N LYS A 37 -9.38 -13.24 13.40
CA LYS A 37 -10.83 -13.00 13.35
C LYS A 37 -11.29 -12.05 14.45
N ALA A 38 -10.76 -12.19 15.67
CA ALA A 38 -11.07 -11.29 16.78
C ALA A 38 -10.58 -9.87 16.50
N GLN A 39 -9.34 -9.73 16.01
CA GLN A 39 -8.77 -8.44 15.62
C GLN A 39 -9.58 -7.75 14.51
N LEU A 40 -10.04 -8.51 13.52
CA LEU A 40 -10.86 -7.99 12.43
C LEU A 40 -12.25 -7.56 12.90
N ALA A 41 -12.84 -8.26 13.87
CA ALA A 41 -14.10 -7.86 14.49
C ALA A 41 -13.95 -6.53 15.26
N GLU A 42 -12.86 -6.37 16.03
CA GLU A 42 -12.56 -5.14 16.76
C GLU A 42 -12.29 -3.95 15.81
N ALA A 43 -11.52 -4.17 14.75
CA ALA A 43 -11.28 -3.15 13.73
C ALA A 43 -12.59 -2.68 13.06
N ARG A 44 -13.50 -3.62 12.75
CA ARG A 44 -14.83 -3.29 12.21
C ARG A 44 -15.66 -2.47 13.17
N LYS A 45 -15.62 -2.79 14.47
CA LYS A 45 -16.29 -2.01 15.51
C LYS A 45 -15.77 -0.57 15.56
N LYS A 46 -14.44 -0.40 15.64
CA LYS A 46 -13.80 0.93 15.62
C LYS A 46 -14.16 1.74 14.37
N LEU A 47 -14.22 1.10 13.20
CA LEU A 47 -14.65 1.74 11.96
C LEU A 47 -16.12 2.21 12.05
N GLY A 48 -16.99 1.40 12.65
CA GLY A 48 -18.38 1.77 12.91
C GLY A 48 -18.51 2.98 13.83
N ASP A 49 -17.73 3.02 14.91
CA ASP A 49 -17.72 4.14 15.86
C ASP A 49 -17.19 5.43 15.21
N ALA A 50 -16.09 5.34 14.46
CA ALA A 50 -15.54 6.47 13.71
C ALA A 50 -16.53 7.01 12.67
N ARG A 51 -17.25 6.13 11.97
CA ARG A 51 -18.29 6.53 11.02
C ARG A 51 -19.44 7.26 11.69
N ARG A 52 -19.85 6.82 12.89
CA ARG A 52 -20.90 7.50 13.68
C ARG A 52 -20.45 8.90 14.09
N SER A 53 -19.24 9.01 14.64
CA SER A 53 -18.65 10.31 15.03
C SER A 53 -18.55 11.27 13.84
N LEU A 54 -18.13 10.78 12.66
CA LEU A 54 -18.10 11.60 11.44
C LEU A 54 -19.49 12.12 11.06
N GLN A 55 -20.53 11.29 11.21
CA GLN A 55 -21.90 11.68 10.93
C GLN A 55 -22.40 12.76 11.93
N GLU A 56 -22.10 12.61 13.22
CA GLU A 56 -22.42 13.62 14.25
C GLU A 56 -21.76 14.97 13.97
N HIS A 57 -20.49 14.97 13.56
CA HIS A 57 -19.79 16.18 13.14
C HIS A 57 -20.42 16.81 11.89
N LYS A 58 -20.81 16.00 10.90
CA LYS A 58 -21.51 16.47 9.70
C LYS A 58 -22.84 17.13 10.02
N ASP A 59 -23.62 16.53 10.92
CA ASP A 59 -24.92 17.07 11.34
C ASP A 59 -24.73 18.37 12.14
N THR A 60 -23.72 18.42 13.01
CA THR A 60 -23.33 19.64 13.75
C THR A 60 -22.94 20.77 12.81
N ALA A 61 -22.09 20.50 11.82
CA ALA A 61 -21.67 21.49 10.82
C ALA A 61 -22.86 22.01 10.00
N THR A 62 -23.76 21.11 9.58
CA THR A 62 -24.99 21.48 8.86
C THR A 62 -25.89 22.38 9.73
N GLY A 63 -26.02 22.07 11.03
CA GLY A 63 -26.75 22.88 11.98
C GLY A 63 -26.17 24.29 12.17
N LEU A 64 -24.84 24.42 12.20
CA LEU A 64 -24.17 25.73 12.28
C LEU A 64 -24.40 26.56 11.01
N ILE A 65 -24.22 25.96 9.82
CA ILE A 65 -24.47 26.64 8.54
C ILE A 65 -25.88 27.21 8.50
N LYS A 66 -26.88 26.43 8.94
CA LYS A 66 -28.27 26.88 8.98
C LYS A 66 -28.46 28.09 9.91
N ARG A 67 -27.83 28.10 11.09
CA ARG A 67 -27.90 29.24 12.03
C ARG A 67 -27.32 30.52 11.43
N PHE A 68 -26.19 30.42 10.73
CA PHE A 68 -25.59 31.58 10.06
C PHE A 68 -26.43 32.08 8.87
N SER A 69 -27.13 31.18 8.16
CA SER A 69 -28.03 31.57 7.08
C SER A 69 -29.32 32.23 7.57
N ASP A 70 -29.82 31.81 8.74
CA ASP A 70 -31.07 32.31 9.33
C ASP A 70 -30.86 33.60 10.17
N GLU A 71 -29.61 34.03 10.40
CA GLU A 71 -29.31 35.23 11.19
C GLU A 71 -29.82 36.49 10.43
N PRO A 72 -30.87 37.15 10.92
CA PRO A 72 -31.43 38.32 10.25
C PRO A 72 -30.36 39.42 10.24
N GLN A 73 -30.13 40.03 9.09
CA GLN A 73 -29.37 41.28 9.00
C GLN A 73 -30.15 42.42 9.70
N HIS A 74 -30.25 42.37 11.02
CA HIS A 74 -30.55 43.54 11.81
C HIS A 74 -29.26 44.34 11.90
N THR A 75 -29.01 45.13 10.86
CA THR A 75 -28.16 46.32 10.98
C THR A 75 -28.87 47.29 11.92
N PRO A 76 -28.40 47.54 13.15
CA PRO A 76 -28.87 48.70 13.89
C PRO A 76 -28.41 49.93 13.11
N ALA A 77 -29.36 50.65 12.53
CA ALA A 77 -29.12 51.93 11.90
C ALA A 77 -28.69 52.93 12.99
N THR A 78 -27.39 52.97 13.28
CA THR A 78 -26.78 54.01 14.10
C THR A 78 -25.82 54.78 13.19
N PRO A 79 -26.08 56.09 12.97
CA PRO A 79 -25.17 56.93 12.21
C PRO A 79 -23.92 57.17 13.06
N VAL A 80 -22.82 56.50 12.72
CA VAL A 80 -21.50 56.78 13.30
C VAL A 80 -20.87 57.91 12.48
N THR A 81 -20.80 59.09 13.10
CA THR A 81 -20.06 60.25 12.63
C THR A 81 -18.57 59.89 12.50
N VAL A 82 -18.07 59.99 11.27
CA VAL A 82 -16.68 59.69 10.89
C VAL A 82 -15.75 60.76 11.46
N GLY A 83 -15.04 60.44 12.54
CA GLY A 83 -13.85 61.15 12.97
C GLY A 83 -12.63 60.62 12.22
N ALA A 84 -11.96 61.48 11.46
CA ALA A 84 -10.79 61.17 10.66
C ALA A 84 -9.63 60.62 11.51
N ILE A 85 -9.07 59.49 11.11
CA ILE A 85 -7.78 58.98 11.59
C ILE A 85 -6.88 58.74 10.37
N PRO A 86 -5.61 59.16 10.40
CA PRO A 86 -4.77 59.27 9.22
C PRO A 86 -4.21 57.92 8.76
N VAL A 87 -4.10 57.83 7.44
CA VAL A 87 -3.45 56.79 6.66
C VAL A 87 -1.96 56.77 7.00
N VAL A 88 -1.47 55.64 7.52
CA VAL A 88 -0.04 55.32 7.50
C VAL A 88 0.13 54.13 6.55
N ALA A 89 0.73 54.42 5.41
CA ALA A 89 1.14 53.44 4.42
C ALA A 89 2.45 52.81 4.88
N GLU A 90 2.48 51.49 5.05
CA GLU A 90 3.73 50.73 5.01
C GLU A 90 3.58 49.56 4.03
N THR A 91 4.36 49.70 2.97
CA THR A 91 4.72 48.70 1.98
C THR A 91 5.62 47.65 2.62
N SER A 92 5.33 46.37 2.43
CA SER A 92 6.41 45.40 2.18
C SER A 92 5.85 44.16 1.49
N ALA A 93 6.36 43.96 0.28
CA ALA A 93 6.07 42.84 -0.58
C ALA A 93 7.01 41.69 -0.24
N GLU A 94 6.47 40.51 0.02
CA GLU A 94 7.24 39.28 -0.06
C GLU A 94 6.36 38.15 -0.60
N ALA A 95 6.16 38.18 -1.92
CA ALA A 95 5.55 37.11 -2.68
C ALA A 95 6.62 36.05 -2.98
N ALA A 96 6.65 34.98 -2.17
CA ALA A 96 7.39 33.78 -2.48
C ALA A 96 6.77 33.08 -3.70
N ARG A 97 7.35 33.30 -4.88
CA ARG A 97 7.08 32.55 -6.10
C ARG A 97 7.77 31.18 -6.02
N LEU A 98 7.04 30.16 -5.58
CA LEU A 98 7.41 28.76 -5.82
C LEU A 98 7.10 28.41 -7.28
N SER A 99 8.17 28.33 -8.09
CA SER A 99 8.14 27.89 -9.47
C SER A 99 7.94 26.38 -9.51
N ILE A 100 6.69 25.91 -9.66
CA ILE A 100 6.41 24.53 -10.05
C ILE A 100 6.58 24.46 -11.57
N ALA A 101 7.68 23.85 -12.00
CA ALA A 101 7.87 23.47 -13.38
C ALA A 101 6.88 22.33 -13.72
N GLU A 102 5.80 22.69 -14.42
CA GLU A 102 4.98 21.74 -15.16
C GLU A 102 5.81 21.13 -16.30
N CYS A 103 6.42 19.97 -16.05
CA CYS A 103 6.90 19.12 -17.14
C CYS A 103 5.74 18.28 -17.67
N ASP A 104 5.06 18.88 -18.65
CA ASP A 104 4.11 18.26 -19.55
C ASP A 104 4.76 17.07 -20.28
N SER A 105 4.42 15.85 -19.88
CA SER A 105 4.82 14.62 -20.58
C SER A 105 3.56 13.88 -21.05
N ARG A 106 3.02 14.38 -22.17
CA ARG A 106 2.02 13.68 -22.98
C ARG A 106 2.59 12.36 -23.52
N PRO A 107 1.94 11.21 -23.33
CA PRO A 107 2.17 10.07 -24.19
C PRO A 107 1.42 10.25 -25.52
N ASN A 108 2.16 9.97 -26.59
CA ASN A 108 1.75 9.99 -27.99
C ASN A 108 0.49 9.12 -28.22
N ARG A 109 -0.58 9.74 -28.71
CA ARG A 109 -1.78 9.07 -29.23
C ARG A 109 -1.48 8.64 -30.66
N GLU A 110 -1.24 7.35 -30.87
CA GLU A 110 -1.55 6.74 -32.16
C GLU A 110 -2.93 6.10 -32.09
N GLY A 111 -3.80 6.57 -32.99
CA GLY A 111 -5.19 6.14 -33.09
C GLY A 111 -5.30 4.75 -33.67
N GLY A 112 -6.12 3.93 -33.00
CA GLY A 112 -6.61 2.65 -33.49
C GLY A 112 -8.08 2.52 -33.15
N HIS A 113 -8.92 2.91 -34.11
CA HIS A 113 -10.36 2.73 -34.20
C HIS A 113 -10.86 1.39 -33.60
N MET A 114 -11.72 1.43 -32.58
CA MET A 114 -12.73 0.38 -32.42
C MET A 114 -13.98 0.85 -31.68
N LYS A 115 -15.09 0.60 -32.35
CA LYS A 115 -16.46 0.99 -32.01
C LYS A 115 -17.00 0.19 -30.83
N ARG A 116 -17.68 0.88 -29.92
CA ARG A 116 -19.00 0.58 -29.36
C ARG A 116 -19.43 -0.91 -29.39
N VAL A 117 -19.31 -1.59 -28.25
CA VAL A 117 -20.32 -2.55 -27.77
C VAL A 117 -20.47 -2.34 -26.27
N VAL A 118 -21.57 -1.68 -25.93
CA VAL A 118 -22.21 -1.73 -24.61
C VAL A 118 -22.97 -3.06 -24.54
N GLU A 119 -23.05 -3.65 -23.34
CA GLU A 119 -23.73 -4.92 -22.99
C GLU A 119 -22.98 -6.22 -23.28
N SER A 120 -22.37 -6.78 -22.23
CA SER A 120 -22.59 -8.18 -21.79
C SER A 120 -21.73 -8.46 -20.55
N ILE A 121 -22.28 -8.21 -19.36
CA ILE A 121 -21.72 -8.69 -18.08
C ILE A 121 -22.71 -9.71 -17.53
N VAL A 122 -22.80 -10.87 -18.18
CA VAL A 122 -23.34 -12.09 -17.56
C VAL A 122 -22.62 -13.28 -18.20
N SER A 123 -22.13 -14.19 -17.35
CA SER A 123 -21.69 -15.55 -17.69
C SER A 123 -20.36 -15.72 -18.43
N SER A 124 -19.30 -15.98 -17.65
CA SER A 124 -18.45 -17.18 -17.78
C SER A 124 -17.43 -17.21 -16.65
N GLY A 125 -17.84 -17.77 -15.52
CA GLY A 125 -16.96 -18.03 -14.38
C GLY A 125 -16.03 -19.19 -14.67
N THR A 126 -14.88 -18.92 -15.30
CA THR A 126 -13.70 -19.75 -15.16
C THR A 126 -12.85 -19.11 -14.06
N GLN A 127 -13.02 -19.60 -12.84
CA GLN A 127 -12.19 -19.21 -11.69
C GLN A 127 -10.77 -19.70 -11.93
N ARG A 128 -9.99 -18.91 -12.68
CA ARG A 128 -8.54 -18.98 -12.62
C ARG A 128 -8.18 -18.54 -11.22
N SER A 129 -7.73 -19.46 -10.39
CA SER A 129 -7.18 -19.20 -9.06
C SER A 129 -6.10 -18.13 -9.20
N GLN A 130 -6.49 -16.87 -9.04
CA GLN A 130 -5.55 -15.78 -8.80
C GLN A 130 -5.03 -16.09 -7.41
N SER A 131 -3.89 -16.78 -7.35
CA SER A 131 -3.05 -16.78 -6.18
C SER A 131 -2.96 -15.33 -5.74
N PHE A 132 -3.49 -15.02 -4.56
CA PHE A 132 -3.34 -13.71 -3.95
C PHE A 132 -1.84 -13.50 -3.77
N GLU A 133 -1.20 -12.87 -4.76
CA GLU A 133 0.15 -12.38 -4.65
C GLU A 133 0.14 -11.41 -3.46
N PRO A 134 0.96 -11.65 -2.43
CA PRO A 134 1.06 -10.75 -1.29
C PRO A 134 1.26 -9.32 -1.80
N LEU A 135 0.36 -8.43 -1.41
CA LEU A 135 0.46 -7.02 -1.77
C LEU A 135 1.76 -6.50 -1.17
N GLU A 136 2.68 -6.14 -2.05
CA GLU A 136 3.96 -5.56 -1.68
C GLU A 136 3.71 -4.21 -1.00
N VAL A 137 3.98 -4.12 0.31
CA VAL A 137 3.86 -2.87 1.08
C VAL A 137 5.21 -2.17 1.08
N ILE A 138 5.28 -1.02 0.42
CA ILE A 138 6.47 -0.17 0.34
C ILE A 138 6.46 0.83 1.50
N HIS A 139 7.59 1.02 2.17
CA HIS A 139 7.73 1.97 3.26
C HIS A 139 7.57 3.42 2.78
N THR A 140 6.83 4.25 3.52
CA THR A 140 6.44 5.60 3.09
C THR A 140 7.61 6.59 3.00
N ARG A 141 8.67 6.39 3.79
CA ARG A 141 9.86 7.26 3.83
C ARG A 141 11.05 6.73 3.03
N PHE A 142 11.07 5.45 2.73
CA PHE A 142 12.23 4.76 2.14
C PHE A 142 11.72 3.85 1.02
N GLU A 143 11.80 4.32 -0.23
CA GLU A 143 11.22 3.61 -1.38
C GLU A 143 11.85 2.21 -1.59
N ASN A 144 13.10 2.02 -1.12
CA ASN A 144 13.85 0.76 -1.19
C ASN A 144 13.63 -0.14 0.04
N VAL A 145 12.64 0.12 0.86
CA VAL A 145 12.29 -0.71 2.02
C VAL A 145 10.89 -1.27 1.82
N VAL A 146 10.78 -2.61 1.90
CA VAL A 146 9.53 -3.34 1.69
C VAL A 146 9.25 -4.26 2.88
N LEU A 147 7.98 -4.47 3.20
CA LEU A 147 7.55 -5.43 4.22
C LEU A 147 7.55 -6.84 3.61
N LEU A 148 8.51 -7.68 3.99
CA LEU A 148 8.64 -9.07 3.55
C LEU A 148 8.60 -9.98 4.77
N ASP A 149 7.79 -11.03 4.74
CA ASP A 149 7.73 -12.03 5.82
C ASP A 149 7.53 -11.44 7.22
N VAL A 150 6.80 -10.31 7.33
CA VAL A 150 6.52 -9.53 8.56
C VAL A 150 7.63 -8.54 8.96
N ASP A 151 8.77 -8.51 8.27
CA ASP A 151 9.89 -7.62 8.59
C ASP A 151 10.14 -6.55 7.53
N TRP A 152 10.50 -5.33 7.99
CA TRP A 152 10.95 -4.27 7.10
C TRP A 152 12.36 -4.58 6.59
N THR A 153 12.45 -4.79 5.28
CA THR A 153 13.67 -5.23 4.63
C THR A 153 14.17 -4.20 3.61
N GLU A 154 15.41 -3.74 3.78
CA GLU A 154 16.09 -2.97 2.73
C GLU A 154 16.42 -3.90 1.55
N ILE A 155 15.96 -3.57 0.34
CA ILE A 155 16.23 -4.36 -0.85
C ILE A 155 17.51 -3.89 -1.57
N ARG A 156 18.39 -4.85 -1.87
CA ARG A 156 19.60 -4.64 -2.68
C ARG A 156 19.70 -5.68 -3.78
N CYS A 157 20.32 -5.29 -4.89
CA CYS A 157 20.63 -6.21 -5.96
C CYS A 157 21.73 -7.18 -5.53
N HIS A 158 21.45 -8.48 -5.53
CA HIS A 158 22.44 -9.51 -5.16
C HIS A 158 23.60 -9.66 -6.12
N LEU A 159 23.46 -9.15 -7.35
CA LEU A 159 24.49 -9.26 -8.39
C LEU A 159 25.52 -8.12 -8.30
N CYS A 160 25.13 -6.94 -7.82
CA CYS A 160 26.02 -5.77 -7.80
C CYS A 160 25.98 -4.97 -6.49
N GLY A 161 25.21 -5.38 -5.49
CA GLY A 161 25.10 -4.75 -4.17
C GLY A 161 24.38 -3.41 -4.13
N THR A 162 24.04 -2.81 -5.28
CA THR A 162 23.36 -1.49 -5.31
C THR A 162 21.91 -1.57 -4.83
N ASN A 163 21.45 -0.48 -4.22
CA ASN A 163 20.04 -0.22 -3.87
C ASN A 163 19.41 0.87 -4.75
N ALA A 164 20.09 1.26 -5.83
CA ALA A 164 19.68 2.35 -6.71
C ALA A 164 19.65 1.95 -8.19
N CYS A 165 18.73 2.59 -8.92
CA CYS A 165 18.64 2.58 -10.36
C CYS A 165 19.83 3.31 -11.01
N GLY A 166 19.97 3.18 -12.33
CA GLY A 166 21.08 3.80 -13.07
C GLY A 166 21.08 5.33 -13.09
N ASP A 167 19.98 5.95 -12.64
CA ASP A 167 19.80 7.39 -12.46
C ASP A 167 20.09 7.87 -11.02
N GLY A 168 20.56 6.98 -10.14
CA GLY A 168 20.87 7.29 -8.75
C GLY A 168 19.65 7.32 -7.82
N ARG A 169 18.43 7.11 -8.33
CA ARG A 169 17.24 6.99 -7.48
C ARG A 169 17.17 5.61 -6.83
N LEU A 170 16.68 5.55 -5.60
CA LEU A 170 16.46 4.28 -4.89
C LEU A 170 15.45 3.40 -5.64
N PHE A 171 15.55 2.08 -5.45
CA PHE A 171 14.55 1.17 -5.99
C PHE A 171 13.17 1.47 -5.41
N LYS A 172 12.13 1.50 -6.24
CA LYS A 172 10.73 1.57 -5.82
C LYS A 172 10.20 0.15 -5.59
N GLY A 173 10.51 -0.39 -4.43
CA GLY A 173 10.22 -1.79 -4.09
C GLY A 173 10.87 -2.81 -5.04
N LEU A 174 10.35 -4.04 -5.01
CA LEU A 174 10.78 -5.18 -5.81
C LEU A 174 10.61 -4.91 -7.31
N SER A 175 9.64 -4.09 -7.70
CA SER A 175 9.46 -3.67 -9.10
C SER A 175 10.66 -2.87 -9.61
N GLY A 176 11.19 -1.95 -8.79
CA GLY A 176 12.42 -1.21 -9.11
C GLY A 176 13.63 -2.13 -9.24
N LEU A 177 13.78 -3.06 -8.29
CA LEU A 177 14.86 -4.06 -8.30
C LEU A 177 14.77 -4.99 -9.51
N TYR A 178 13.57 -5.46 -9.87
CA TYR A 178 13.33 -6.28 -11.06
C TYR A 178 13.78 -5.57 -12.34
N ASN A 179 13.37 -4.32 -12.50
CA ASN A 179 13.74 -3.52 -13.67
C ASN A 179 15.25 -3.28 -13.74
N HIS A 180 15.90 -3.07 -12.59
CA HIS A 180 17.36 -2.99 -12.51
C HIS A 180 18.03 -4.28 -12.99
N ILE A 181 17.63 -5.44 -12.44
CA ILE A 181 18.19 -6.74 -12.82
C ILE A 181 17.99 -7.00 -14.31
N LYS A 182 16.78 -6.75 -14.80
CA LYS A 182 16.43 -6.89 -16.20
C LYS A 182 17.26 -5.99 -17.11
N GLY A 183 17.49 -4.74 -16.72
CA GLY A 183 18.22 -3.77 -17.54
C GLY A 183 19.74 -3.91 -17.49
N LYS A 184 20.31 -4.28 -16.35
CA LYS A 184 21.77 -4.29 -16.13
C LYS A 184 22.40 -5.67 -16.18
N HIS A 185 21.65 -6.71 -15.81
CA HIS A 185 22.20 -8.05 -15.58
C HIS A 185 21.65 -9.11 -16.55
N SER A 186 20.55 -8.88 -17.27
CA SER A 186 19.96 -9.87 -18.19
C SER A 186 20.66 -10.02 -19.55
N LYS A 187 21.95 -9.68 -19.67
CA LYS A 187 22.69 -9.81 -20.94
C LYS A 187 22.89 -11.28 -21.40
N GLY A 188 22.49 -12.27 -20.59
CA GLY A 188 22.60 -13.69 -20.93
C GLY A 188 21.47 -14.55 -20.36
N LYS A 189 20.32 -14.61 -21.05
CA LYS A 189 19.27 -15.66 -20.99
C LYS A 189 18.60 -16.02 -19.65
N THR A 190 19.07 -15.59 -18.49
CA THR A 190 18.37 -15.85 -17.22
C THR A 190 17.13 -14.98 -17.12
N VAL A 191 15.97 -15.61 -17.32
CA VAL A 191 14.68 -15.02 -17.00
C VAL A 191 14.54 -15.05 -15.48
N TYR A 192 14.68 -13.90 -14.84
CA TYR A 192 14.39 -13.77 -13.43
C TYR A 192 12.88 -13.69 -13.23
N THR A 193 12.34 -14.57 -12.41
CA THR A 193 10.96 -14.45 -11.93
C THR A 193 10.90 -13.51 -10.72
N ARG A 194 9.70 -13.08 -10.32
CA ARG A 194 9.54 -12.33 -9.06
C ARG A 194 10.01 -13.14 -7.86
N GLN A 195 9.75 -14.45 -7.88
CA GLN A 195 10.19 -15.39 -6.86
C GLN A 195 11.72 -15.44 -6.74
N ASP A 196 12.44 -15.48 -7.87
CA ASP A 196 13.91 -15.40 -7.87
C ASP A 196 14.42 -14.14 -7.18
N ILE A 197 13.71 -13.02 -7.32
CA ILE A 197 14.10 -11.75 -6.69
C ILE A 197 13.88 -11.80 -5.19
N LEU A 198 12.76 -12.38 -4.74
CA LEU A 198 12.47 -12.54 -3.32
C LEU A 198 13.47 -13.47 -2.62
N GLU A 199 13.87 -14.55 -3.29
CA GLU A 199 14.82 -15.54 -2.75
C GLU A 199 16.25 -15.02 -2.75
N LYS A 200 16.61 -14.22 -3.77
CA LYS A 200 18.00 -13.79 -3.97
C LYS A 200 18.27 -12.39 -3.45
N CYS A 201 17.27 -11.55 -3.14
CA CYS A 201 17.53 -10.21 -2.63
C CYS A 201 18.32 -10.26 -1.31
N THR A 202 19.32 -9.40 -1.19
CA THR A 202 20.03 -9.27 0.08
C THR A 202 19.10 -8.57 1.06
N LYS A 203 18.63 -9.30 2.07
CA LYS A 203 17.77 -8.77 3.12
C LYS A 203 18.63 -8.13 4.20
N ARG A 204 18.55 -6.81 4.38
CA ARG A 204 19.06 -6.15 5.58
C ARG A 204 17.87 -5.79 6.45
N LEU A 205 17.78 -6.43 7.62
CA LEU A 205 16.81 -6.07 8.64
C LEU A 205 17.10 -4.66 9.10
N ILE A 206 16.07 -3.82 9.08
CA ILE A 206 16.11 -2.51 9.70
C ILE A 206 15.49 -2.68 11.07
N ASP A 207 16.30 -2.61 12.12
CA ASP A 207 15.78 -2.52 13.48
C ASP A 207 14.93 -1.23 13.55
N ALA A 208 13.63 -1.40 13.76
CA ALA A 208 12.65 -0.32 13.77
C ALA A 208 12.77 0.57 15.02
#